data_AF-A0AAW1FUQ2-F1
#
_entry.id   AF-A0AAW1FUQ2-F1
#
_cell.length_a   1.000
_cell.length_b   1.000
_cell.length_c   1.000
_cell.angle_alpha   90.00
_cell.angle_beta   90.00
_cell.angle_gamma   90.00
#
_symmetry.space_group_name_H-M   'P 1'
#
loop_
_entity.id
_entity.type
_entity.pdbx_description
1 polymer ?
#
loop_
_entity_poly.entity_id
_entity_poly.type
_entity_poly.pdbx_seq_one_letter_code
_entity_poly.pdbx_strand_id
1 'polypeptide(L)'
;MCRYLSKYALIFLFLALSGLIFLLRNIHTVENWNCHTISALYQLQSRIQSSFVPAYLPTFHHNRTFCAHLGQKPFPEDELEERYLLDSIVWPGPPPGSTTTGLRQTSDPVHSLFAILPTKGRREWHVGDELEALVQMHDFQGRPKHYGGDFLLARLHSPELGAGVAGKVLDHRNGFYSAMFPLLWVGSAQVEITLVHSSEAVAVLRRLREERPDRVFFKSLFRLGFLSETTVCNMCLPSDQQPLCNYTDLYTGEPWYCYKPKMLSCDTRINHAKGGYLKHLITNKEALLFQSGVNIKVRIHASGPDRISVLPPRKEVEVENSSVNPEPGKLASSGYFYEDSWRSLSGVTMRPFNDSSAITQCLKNKVIHMYGDSTVRQWFEYLIELVPGLKEFNLHSPKNVGPFMAVDSTHNILLKYRCHGPPIRFSTVLSSELRYVSNELDGLSGGPNTVVVLSVWAHFSTFPVEVYIRRLRHIRRSLVRLLDRAPGTIIVIRSGNLQALDQEVSLFNSDWYSLQLDEVLRSMFRGLNVLLVDAWQMSLAHHLPHALHPPQVIVKNMIDMLLSYVCP
;
A
#
# COMPACT_ATOMS: atom_id res chain seq x y z
N MET A 1 33.91 -49.80 -42.07
CA MET A 1 32.49 -49.93 -42.50
C MET A 1 31.60 -49.50 -41.35
N CYS A 2 30.64 -48.59 -41.41
CA CYS A 2 30.23 -47.56 -42.35
C CYS A 2 29.71 -46.42 -41.47
N ARG A 3 30.23 -45.19 -41.67
CA ARG A 3 29.67 -43.98 -41.05
C ARG A 3 28.27 -43.76 -41.62
N TYR A 4 27.22 -44.08 -40.88
CA TYR A 4 25.88 -43.57 -41.15
C TYR A 4 25.81 -42.12 -40.69
N LEU A 5 26.40 -41.22 -41.48
CA LEU A 5 26.01 -39.82 -41.43
C LEU A 5 24.54 -39.78 -41.86
N SER A 6 23.68 -39.38 -40.92
CA SER A 6 22.25 -39.19 -41.18
C SER A 6 22.07 -38.42 -42.49
N LYS A 7 21.19 -38.91 -43.39
CA LYS A 7 20.89 -38.26 -44.69
C LYS A 7 20.46 -36.80 -44.54
N TYR A 8 20.10 -36.39 -43.33
CA TYR A 8 19.68 -35.04 -42.98
C TYR A 8 20.78 -34.20 -42.33
N ALA A 9 21.94 -34.78 -41.97
CA ALA A 9 23.02 -34.04 -41.32
C ALA A 9 23.54 -32.89 -42.19
N LEU A 10 23.67 -33.12 -43.50
CA LEU A 10 24.03 -32.08 -44.47
C LEU A 10 22.92 -31.02 -44.62
N ILE A 11 21.66 -31.41 -44.48
CA ILE A 11 20.51 -30.49 -44.55
C ILE A 11 20.48 -29.61 -43.30
N PHE A 12 20.67 -30.17 -42.11
CA PHE A 12 20.76 -29.41 -40.87
C PHE A 12 21.99 -28.50 -40.84
N LEU A 13 23.13 -28.96 -41.35
CA LEU A 13 24.32 -28.13 -41.46
C LEU A 13 24.09 -26.95 -42.42
N PHE A 14 23.42 -27.20 -43.55
CA PHE A 14 23.07 -26.16 -44.51
C PHE A 14 22.05 -25.17 -43.95
N LEU A 15 21.03 -25.64 -43.22
CA LEU A 15 20.06 -24.77 -42.54
C LEU A 15 20.71 -23.94 -41.43
N ALA A 16 21.62 -24.53 -40.65
CA ALA A 16 22.37 -23.82 -39.62
C ALA A 16 23.29 -22.74 -40.22
N LEU A 17 24.01 -23.07 -41.31
CA LEU A 17 24.83 -22.09 -42.01
C LEU A 17 23.99 -20.98 -42.65
N SER A 18 22.86 -21.35 -43.25
CA SER A 18 21.90 -20.39 -43.82
C SER A 18 21.35 -19.44 -42.77
N GLY A 19 20.98 -19.95 -41.59
CA GLY A 19 20.53 -19.16 -40.46
C GLY A 19 21.62 -18.23 -39.94
N LEU A 20 22.84 -18.72 -39.80
CA LEU A 20 23.98 -17.91 -39.34
C LEU A 20 24.35 -16.81 -40.36
N ILE A 21 24.35 -17.12 -41.65
CA ILE A 21 24.61 -16.14 -42.73
C ILE A 21 23.49 -15.11 -42.79
N PHE A 22 22.23 -15.52 -42.60
CA PHE A 22 21.09 -14.60 -42.52
C PHE A 22 21.22 -13.65 -41.33
N LEU A 23 21.62 -14.17 -40.16
CA LEU A 23 21.77 -13.40 -38.93
C LEU A 23 22.94 -12.40 -39.03
N LEU A 24 24.07 -12.83 -39.60
CA LEU A 24 25.25 -11.99 -39.84
C LEU A 24 24.99 -10.92 -40.91
N ARG A 25 24.27 -11.25 -41.99
CA ARG A 25 23.89 -10.27 -43.04
C ARG A 25 22.88 -9.24 -42.55
N ASN A 26 22.03 -9.61 -41.60
CA ASN A 26 20.99 -8.73 -41.08
C ASN A 26 21.35 -8.13 -39.71
N ILE A 27 22.58 -8.28 -39.22
CA ILE A 27 22.95 -7.84 -37.87
C ILE A 27 22.81 -6.33 -37.70
N HIS A 28 23.12 -5.55 -38.74
CA HIS A 28 22.86 -4.10 -38.79
C HIS A 28 21.37 -3.76 -38.97
N THR A 29 20.57 -4.67 -39.53
CA THR A 29 19.11 -4.53 -39.59
C THR A 29 18.46 -4.89 -38.26
N VAL A 30 19.10 -5.72 -37.42
CA VAL A 30 18.68 -6.13 -36.07
C VAL A 30 19.12 -5.10 -35.01
N GLU A 31 20.30 -4.48 -35.16
CA GLU A 31 20.75 -3.36 -34.32
C GLU A 31 19.89 -2.09 -34.50
N ASN A 32 19.21 -1.95 -35.64
CA ASN A 32 18.26 -0.86 -35.91
C ASN A 32 16.82 -1.15 -35.45
N TRP A 33 16.58 -2.17 -34.62
CA TRP A 33 15.27 -2.40 -33.99
C TRP A 33 15.05 -1.38 -32.88
N ASN A 34 14.62 -0.20 -33.32
CA ASN A 34 14.26 0.93 -32.49
C ASN A 34 13.12 0.57 -31.51
N CYS A 35 13.01 1.30 -30.38
CA CYS A 35 12.04 1.09 -29.28
C CYS A 35 10.57 0.90 -29.71
N HIS A 36 10.19 1.31 -30.92
CA HIS A 36 8.84 1.16 -31.46
C HIS A 36 8.43 -0.28 -31.75
N THR A 37 9.35 -1.16 -32.17
CA THR A 37 9.01 -2.57 -32.52
C THR A 37 8.87 -3.46 -31.28
N ILE A 38 9.68 -3.19 -30.25
CA ILE A 38 9.57 -3.85 -28.93
C ILE A 38 8.29 -3.40 -28.22
N SER A 39 7.91 -2.12 -28.34
CA SER A 39 6.62 -1.59 -27.86
C SER A 39 5.43 -2.22 -28.59
N ALA A 40 5.53 -2.44 -29.91
CA ALA A 40 4.49 -3.10 -30.69
C ALA A 40 4.31 -4.59 -30.31
N LEU A 41 5.40 -5.30 -30.00
CA LEU A 41 5.35 -6.68 -29.49
C LEU A 41 4.74 -6.76 -28.08
N TYR A 42 5.06 -5.79 -27.21
CA TYR A 42 4.41 -5.65 -25.90
C TYR A 42 2.91 -5.33 -26.00
N GLN A 43 2.51 -4.46 -26.95
CA GLN A 43 1.10 -4.18 -27.23
C GLN A 43 0.35 -5.38 -27.82
N LEU A 44 1.03 -6.23 -28.60
CA LEU A 44 0.42 -7.45 -29.13
C LEU A 44 0.20 -8.48 -28.01
N GLN A 45 1.15 -8.62 -27.09
CA GLN A 45 1.05 -9.52 -25.94
C GLN A 45 -0.04 -9.08 -24.96
N SER A 46 -0.21 -7.76 -24.74
CA SER A 46 -1.30 -7.23 -23.91
C SER A 46 -2.69 -7.37 -24.55
N ARG A 47 -2.80 -7.30 -25.89
CA ARG A 47 -4.05 -7.55 -26.62
C ARG A 47 -4.51 -9.01 -26.59
N ILE A 48 -3.58 -9.96 -26.50
CA ILE A 48 -3.92 -11.40 -26.39
C ILE A 48 -4.40 -11.74 -24.97
N GLN A 49 -3.98 -11.00 -23.95
CA GLN A 49 -4.50 -11.15 -22.58
C GLN A 49 -5.85 -10.44 -22.35
N SER A 50 -6.19 -9.43 -23.14
CA SER A 50 -7.46 -8.69 -23.02
C SER A 50 -8.64 -9.32 -23.76
N SER A 51 -8.47 -10.47 -24.43
CA SER A 51 -9.51 -11.07 -25.28
C SER A 51 -10.47 -12.01 -24.54
N PHE A 52 -10.35 -12.17 -23.22
CA PHE A 52 -11.27 -12.98 -22.44
C PHE A 52 -12.14 -12.12 -21.51
N VAL A 53 -13.46 -12.22 -21.75
CA VAL A 53 -14.62 -11.76 -20.96
C VAL A 53 -15.13 -10.33 -21.24
N PRO A 54 -16.19 -10.19 -22.07
CA PRO A 54 -17.08 -9.05 -22.04
C PRO A 54 -18.14 -9.29 -20.95
N ALA A 55 -17.94 -8.72 -19.76
CA ALA A 55 -18.99 -8.57 -18.76
C ALA A 55 -19.32 -7.08 -18.65
N TYR A 56 -20.56 -6.72 -18.98
CA TYR A 56 -21.12 -5.40 -18.72
C TYR A 56 -20.93 -5.03 -17.24
N LEU A 57 -19.97 -4.14 -16.96
CA LEU A 57 -19.71 -3.60 -15.63
C LEU A 57 -20.27 -2.16 -15.54
N PRO A 58 -20.80 -1.75 -14.37
CA PRO A 58 -21.33 -0.40 -14.19
C PRO A 58 -20.19 0.63 -14.33
N THR A 59 -20.42 1.65 -15.13
CA THR A 59 -19.51 2.78 -15.33
C THR A 59 -19.22 3.49 -14.00
N PHE A 60 -17.96 3.53 -13.58
CA PHE A 60 -17.46 4.46 -12.57
C PHE A 60 -17.76 5.89 -13.07
N HIS A 61 -18.57 6.64 -12.32
CA HIS A 61 -19.00 7.97 -12.75
C HIS A 61 -17.86 8.99 -12.55
N HIS A 62 -17.00 9.16 -13.56
CA HIS A 62 -15.96 10.21 -13.58
C HIS A 62 -16.49 11.64 -13.35
N ASN A 63 -17.78 11.90 -13.57
CA ASN A 63 -18.37 13.24 -13.56
C ASN A 63 -18.83 13.77 -12.17
N ARG A 64 -18.49 13.13 -11.05
CA ARG A 64 -18.99 13.54 -9.71
C ARG A 64 -17.93 13.73 -8.62
N THR A 65 -16.65 13.75 -8.95
CA THR A 65 -15.62 14.04 -7.94
C THR A 65 -15.44 15.55 -7.79
N PHE A 66 -15.25 16.03 -6.55
CA PHE A 66 -14.92 17.45 -6.29
C PHE A 66 -13.62 17.90 -7.00
N CYS A 67 -12.81 16.95 -7.45
CA CYS A 67 -11.52 17.18 -8.12
C CYS A 67 -11.52 16.78 -9.61
N ALA A 68 -12.68 16.79 -10.29
CA ALA A 68 -12.85 16.24 -11.65
C ALA A 68 -11.96 16.85 -12.76
N HIS A 69 -11.24 17.94 -12.50
CA HIS A 69 -10.36 18.62 -13.47
C HIS A 69 -8.94 18.84 -12.90
N LEU A 70 -8.45 17.91 -12.09
CA LEU A 70 -7.20 18.08 -11.36
C LEU A 70 -5.95 17.86 -12.22
N GLY A 71 -5.15 18.92 -12.34
CA GLY A 71 -3.85 18.87 -13.02
C GLY A 71 -3.96 18.69 -14.54
N GLN A 72 -2.85 18.28 -15.15
CA GLN A 72 -2.81 18.01 -16.59
C GLN A 72 -3.60 16.74 -16.92
N LYS A 73 -4.32 16.76 -18.05
CA LYS A 73 -5.03 15.59 -18.57
C LYS A 73 -4.02 14.44 -18.76
N PRO A 74 -4.28 13.25 -18.19
CA PRO A 74 -3.42 12.09 -18.36
C PRO A 74 -3.30 11.68 -19.84
N PHE A 75 -2.18 11.02 -20.18
CA PHE A 75 -2.02 10.36 -21.47
C PHE A 75 -2.99 9.17 -21.57
N PRO A 76 -3.36 8.71 -22.78
CA PRO A 76 -4.31 7.59 -22.95
C PRO A 76 -3.91 6.31 -22.20
N GLU A 77 -2.62 6.01 -22.13
CA GLU A 77 -2.10 4.86 -21.37
C GLU A 77 -2.27 5.03 -19.85
N ASP A 78 -2.10 6.27 -19.37
CA ASP A 78 -2.28 6.63 -17.96
C ASP A 78 -3.76 6.59 -17.55
N GLU A 79 -4.67 6.99 -18.44
CA GLU A 79 -6.13 6.85 -18.25
C GLU A 79 -6.54 5.37 -18.15
N LEU A 80 -5.94 4.49 -18.97
CA LEU A 80 -6.22 3.07 -18.94
C LEU A 80 -5.71 2.41 -17.65
N GLU A 81 -4.48 2.74 -17.24
CA GLU A 81 -3.91 2.25 -15.97
C GLU A 81 -4.73 2.75 -14.78
N GLU A 82 -5.13 4.03 -14.78
CA GLU A 82 -5.98 4.59 -13.74
C GLU A 82 -7.32 3.87 -13.64
N ARG A 83 -8.01 3.66 -14.76
CA ARG A 83 -9.27 2.91 -14.79
C ARG A 83 -9.10 1.49 -14.26
N TYR A 84 -8.07 0.78 -14.71
CA TYR A 84 -7.76 -0.57 -14.22
C TYR A 84 -7.54 -0.59 -12.69
N LEU A 85 -6.78 0.37 -12.16
CA LEU A 85 -6.52 0.47 -10.72
C LEU A 85 -7.79 0.82 -9.93
N LEU A 86 -8.62 1.74 -10.41
CA LEU A 86 -9.91 2.08 -9.78
C LEU A 86 -10.87 0.88 -9.81
N ASP A 87 -10.95 0.16 -10.93
CA ASP A 87 -11.77 -1.03 -11.09
C ASP A 87 -11.34 -2.14 -10.12
N SER A 88 -10.03 -2.26 -9.85
CA SER A 88 -9.48 -3.27 -8.93
C SER A 88 -9.87 -3.07 -7.46
N ILE A 89 -10.27 -1.85 -7.07
CA ILE A 89 -10.65 -1.50 -5.70
C ILE A 89 -12.15 -1.25 -5.52
N VAL A 90 -12.97 -1.54 -6.54
CA VAL A 90 -14.42 -1.37 -6.48
C VAL A 90 -15.01 -2.13 -5.29
N TRP A 91 -15.72 -1.38 -4.44
CA TRP A 91 -16.32 -1.90 -3.22
C TRP A 91 -17.84 -2.00 -3.33
N PRO A 92 -18.46 -3.15 -2.98
CA PRO A 92 -19.90 -3.30 -3.01
C PRO A 92 -20.56 -2.31 -2.04
N GLY A 93 -21.60 -1.65 -2.51
CA GLY A 93 -22.42 -0.76 -1.69
C GLY A 93 -23.72 -1.44 -1.29
N PRO A 94 -24.40 -0.93 -0.25
CA PRO A 94 -25.71 -1.43 0.10
C PRO A 94 -26.74 -0.98 -0.97
N PRO A 95 -27.90 -1.66 -1.09
CA PRO A 95 -28.86 -1.41 -2.17
C PRO A 95 -29.34 0.06 -2.23
N PRO A 96 -29.65 0.60 -3.42
CA PRO A 96 -30.19 1.94 -3.56
C PRO A 96 -31.43 2.14 -2.67
N GLY A 97 -31.39 3.13 -1.76
CA GLY A 97 -32.45 3.38 -0.78
C GLY A 97 -32.19 2.84 0.64
N SER A 98 -31.15 2.01 0.85
CA SER A 98 -30.75 1.60 2.20
C SER A 98 -29.91 2.66 2.93
N THR A 99 -29.35 3.65 2.23
CA THR A 99 -28.50 4.70 2.80
C THR A 99 -29.25 5.62 3.77
N THR A 100 -30.59 5.56 3.78
CA THR A 100 -31.48 6.26 4.71
C THR A 100 -31.95 5.38 5.88
N THR A 101 -31.47 4.14 5.97
CA THR A 101 -31.89 3.21 7.03
C THR A 101 -31.21 3.55 8.35
N GLY A 102 -32.00 3.57 9.43
CA GLY A 102 -31.46 3.80 10.77
C GLY A 102 -30.55 2.65 11.21
N LEU A 103 -29.70 2.90 12.22
CA LEU A 103 -28.75 1.95 12.81
C LEU A 103 -29.29 0.52 12.93
N ARG A 104 -30.57 0.37 13.30
CA ARG A 104 -31.27 -0.91 13.46
C ARG A 104 -31.18 -1.88 12.27
N GLN A 105 -30.96 -1.40 11.05
CA GLN A 105 -30.93 -2.23 9.82
C GLN A 105 -29.51 -2.41 9.27
N THR A 106 -28.51 -1.84 9.96
CA THR A 106 -27.09 -1.93 9.59
C THR A 106 -26.44 -3.12 10.28
N SER A 107 -25.27 -3.52 9.80
CA SER A 107 -24.58 -4.72 10.30
C SER A 107 -24.19 -4.57 11.76
N ASP A 108 -24.55 -5.57 12.57
CA ASP A 108 -24.28 -5.62 14.00
C ASP A 108 -23.31 -6.77 14.31
N PRO A 109 -22.12 -6.47 14.85
CA PRO A 109 -21.13 -7.50 15.20
C PRO A 109 -21.60 -8.42 16.32
N VAL A 110 -22.53 -7.99 17.19
CA VAL A 110 -23.04 -8.79 18.32
C VAL A 110 -23.97 -9.91 17.85
N HIS A 111 -24.84 -9.62 16.89
CA HIS A 111 -25.75 -10.62 16.31
C HIS A 111 -25.11 -11.41 15.16
N SER A 112 -24.05 -10.88 14.56
CA SER A 112 -23.29 -11.59 13.53
C SER A 112 -22.46 -12.70 14.15
N LEU A 113 -22.22 -13.76 13.38
CA LEU A 113 -21.52 -14.94 13.87
C LEU A 113 -20.58 -15.48 12.78
N PHE A 114 -19.53 -16.19 13.20
CA PHE A 114 -18.74 -17.01 12.28
C PHE A 114 -18.68 -18.48 12.70
N ALA A 115 -18.40 -19.36 11.75
CA ALA A 115 -18.20 -20.79 11.98
C ALA A 115 -16.97 -21.26 11.20
N ILE A 116 -16.11 -22.04 11.85
CA ILE A 116 -15.00 -22.71 11.17
C ILE A 116 -15.60 -23.86 10.36
N LEU A 117 -15.35 -23.86 9.05
CA LEU A 117 -15.84 -24.92 8.18
C LEU A 117 -14.94 -26.16 8.29
N PRO A 118 -15.50 -27.37 8.37
CA PRO A 118 -14.71 -28.58 8.35
C PRO A 118 -14.01 -28.72 6.98
N THR A 119 -12.77 -29.17 6.99
CA THR A 119 -12.05 -29.49 5.75
C THR A 119 -12.83 -30.57 5.00
N LYS A 120 -12.99 -30.45 3.67
CA LYS A 120 -13.76 -31.39 2.83
C LYS A 120 -13.37 -32.85 3.12
N GLY A 121 -14.15 -33.54 3.95
CA GLY A 121 -13.96 -34.93 4.35
C GLY A 121 -12.90 -35.23 5.43
N ARG A 122 -12.33 -34.23 6.13
CA ARG A 122 -11.26 -34.45 7.12
C ARG A 122 -11.55 -33.76 8.46
N ARG A 123 -11.13 -34.39 9.56
CA ARG A 123 -11.30 -33.89 10.94
C ARG A 123 -10.04 -33.20 11.50
N GLU A 124 -8.93 -33.23 10.76
CA GLU A 124 -7.61 -32.81 11.25
C GLU A 124 -7.00 -31.74 10.35
N TRP A 125 -6.47 -30.70 10.98
CA TRP A 125 -5.79 -29.59 10.33
C TRP A 125 -4.28 -29.79 10.40
N HIS A 126 -3.58 -29.69 9.27
CA HIS A 126 -2.13 -29.83 9.20
C HIS A 126 -1.49 -28.54 8.70
N VAL A 127 -0.23 -28.30 9.07
CA VAL A 127 0.56 -27.23 8.44
C VAL A 127 0.58 -27.44 6.92
N GLY A 128 0.31 -26.37 6.17
CA GLY A 128 0.14 -26.39 4.72
C GLY A 128 -1.31 -26.48 4.24
N ASP A 129 -2.27 -26.82 5.12
CA ASP A 129 -3.70 -26.70 4.81
C ASP A 129 -4.14 -25.22 4.81
N GLU A 130 -5.31 -24.95 4.20
CA GLU A 130 -6.01 -23.65 4.27
C GLU A 130 -7.29 -23.82 5.10
N LEU A 131 -7.44 -22.99 6.13
CA LEU A 131 -8.63 -22.92 6.98
C LEU A 131 -9.62 -21.91 6.42
N GLU A 132 -10.89 -22.30 6.33
CA GLU A 132 -11.99 -21.40 5.98
C GLU A 132 -12.93 -21.20 7.17
N ALA A 133 -13.21 -19.95 7.50
CA ALA A 133 -14.28 -19.57 8.42
C ALA A 133 -15.37 -18.81 7.66
N LEU A 134 -16.61 -19.30 7.73
CA LEU A 134 -17.77 -18.66 7.14
C LEU A 134 -18.38 -17.67 8.15
N VAL A 135 -18.51 -16.42 7.75
CA VAL A 135 -19.14 -15.35 8.53
C VAL A 135 -20.54 -15.11 7.98
N GLN A 136 -21.52 -15.03 8.86
CA GLN A 136 -22.88 -14.63 8.54
C GLN A 136 -23.21 -13.31 9.25
N MET A 137 -23.40 -12.26 8.46
CA MET A 137 -23.72 -10.94 8.99
C MET A 137 -25.21 -10.83 9.30
N HIS A 138 -25.52 -10.22 10.44
CA HIS A 138 -26.87 -9.88 10.87
C HIS A 138 -26.98 -8.38 11.16
N ASP A 139 -28.19 -7.85 11.08
CA ASP A 139 -28.47 -6.48 11.52
C ASP A 139 -28.69 -6.39 13.05
N PHE A 140 -28.84 -5.17 13.55
CA PHE A 140 -29.14 -4.88 14.97
C PHE A 140 -30.50 -5.43 15.45
N GLN A 141 -31.35 -5.94 14.55
CA GLN A 141 -32.58 -6.66 14.90
C GLN A 141 -32.40 -8.18 14.88
N GLY A 142 -31.17 -8.67 14.67
CA GLY A 142 -30.86 -10.08 14.55
C GLY A 142 -31.32 -10.71 13.24
N ARG A 143 -31.63 -9.92 12.21
CA ARG A 143 -32.06 -10.44 10.90
C ARG A 143 -30.86 -10.64 9.99
N PRO A 144 -30.78 -11.76 9.25
CA PRO A 144 -29.68 -11.99 8.31
C PRO A 144 -29.59 -10.87 7.27
N LYS A 145 -28.36 -10.44 6.96
CA LYS A 145 -28.09 -9.52 5.84
C LYS A 145 -28.25 -10.27 4.52
N HIS A 146 -28.63 -9.53 3.47
CA HIS A 146 -28.82 -10.05 2.11
C HIS A 146 -27.91 -9.38 1.08
N TYR A 147 -26.94 -8.60 1.55
CA TYR A 147 -25.96 -7.89 0.73
C TYR A 147 -24.64 -7.79 1.48
N GLY A 148 -23.56 -7.57 0.73
CA GLY A 148 -22.21 -7.42 1.25
C GLY A 148 -21.78 -5.95 1.45
N GLY A 149 -20.48 -5.72 1.44
CA GLY A 149 -19.85 -4.40 1.56
C GLY A 149 -19.38 -4.04 2.96
N ASP A 150 -19.56 -4.92 3.95
CA ASP A 150 -18.96 -4.75 5.27
C ASP A 150 -17.44 -4.89 5.18
N PHE A 151 -16.72 -4.00 5.85
CA PHE A 151 -15.28 -4.09 5.94
C PHE A 151 -14.89 -4.92 7.16
N LEU A 152 -14.47 -6.16 6.90
CA LEU A 152 -14.00 -7.09 7.91
C LEU A 152 -12.48 -7.25 7.85
N LEU A 153 -11.86 -7.43 9.01
CA LEU A 153 -10.50 -7.92 9.14
C LEU A 153 -10.53 -9.29 9.78
N ALA A 154 -9.64 -10.16 9.34
CA ALA A 154 -9.52 -11.53 9.84
C ALA A 154 -8.06 -11.79 10.21
N ARG A 155 -7.83 -12.44 11.35
CA ARG A 155 -6.52 -12.99 11.72
C ARG A 155 -6.67 -14.38 12.34
N LEU A 156 -5.67 -15.22 12.12
CA LEU A 156 -5.48 -16.46 12.84
C LEU A 156 -4.27 -16.26 13.75
N HIS A 157 -4.37 -16.55 15.04
CA HIS A 157 -3.28 -16.27 15.98
C HIS A 157 -3.19 -17.26 17.14
N SER A 158 -2.00 -17.33 17.73
CA SER A 158 -1.67 -18.16 18.89
C SER A 158 -0.86 -17.30 19.87
N PRO A 159 -1.52 -16.64 20.84
CA PRO A 159 -0.83 -15.75 21.77
C PRO A 159 0.32 -16.45 22.50
N GLU A 160 0.15 -17.70 22.89
CA GLU A 160 1.14 -18.46 23.64
C GLU A 160 2.40 -18.80 22.81
N LEU A 161 2.30 -18.77 21.49
CA LEU A 161 3.40 -19.04 20.55
C LEU A 161 3.97 -17.75 19.93
N GLY A 162 3.45 -16.57 20.28
CA GLY A 162 3.76 -15.32 19.58
C GLY A 162 3.51 -15.45 18.06
N ALA A 163 2.50 -16.22 17.66
CA ALA A 163 2.24 -16.55 16.26
C ALA A 163 0.96 -15.89 15.74
N GLY A 164 0.97 -15.49 14.48
CA GLY A 164 -0.18 -14.86 13.86
C GLY A 164 -0.04 -14.65 12.37
N VAL A 165 -1.17 -14.73 11.65
CA VAL A 165 -1.24 -14.47 10.20
C VAL A 165 -2.51 -13.70 9.87
N ALA A 166 -2.39 -12.77 8.93
CA ALA A 166 -3.53 -12.05 8.35
C ALA A 166 -4.36 -13.00 7.48
N GLY A 167 -5.67 -13.05 7.72
CA GLY A 167 -6.62 -13.78 6.88
C GLY A 167 -7.11 -12.95 5.70
N LYS A 168 -7.43 -13.63 4.59
CA LYS A 168 -8.07 -13.01 3.43
C LYS A 168 -9.58 -13.10 3.59
N VAL A 169 -10.28 -11.97 3.46
CA VAL A 169 -11.75 -11.92 3.49
C VAL A 169 -12.29 -11.85 2.06
N LEU A 170 -13.22 -12.74 1.73
CA LEU A 170 -14.00 -12.74 0.51
C LEU A 170 -15.46 -12.42 0.83
N ASP A 171 -16.00 -11.36 0.24
CA ASP A 171 -17.42 -10.99 0.33
C ASP A 171 -18.24 -11.72 -0.75
N HIS A 172 -19.21 -12.54 -0.34
CA HIS A 172 -20.11 -13.27 -1.24
C HIS A 172 -21.30 -12.44 -1.73
N ARG A 173 -21.38 -11.17 -1.32
CA ARG A 173 -22.37 -10.15 -1.71
C ARG A 173 -23.81 -10.49 -1.34
N ASN A 174 -24.00 -11.39 -0.39
CA ASN A 174 -25.31 -11.89 0.04
C ASN A 174 -25.46 -11.93 1.56
N GLY A 175 -24.59 -11.22 2.30
CA GLY A 175 -24.51 -11.22 3.76
C GLY A 175 -23.57 -12.27 4.35
N PHE A 176 -23.00 -13.15 3.51
CA PHE A 176 -21.96 -14.09 3.90
C PHE A 176 -20.57 -13.63 3.47
N TYR A 177 -19.55 -13.98 4.26
CA TYR A 177 -18.14 -13.75 3.94
C TYR A 177 -17.34 -15.02 4.25
N SER A 178 -16.31 -15.32 3.46
CA SER A 178 -15.31 -16.35 3.80
C SER A 178 -14.03 -15.68 4.25
N ALA A 179 -13.56 -16.02 5.45
CA ALA A 179 -12.23 -15.69 5.93
C ALA A 179 -11.30 -16.90 5.75
N MET A 180 -10.25 -16.74 4.96
CA MET A 180 -9.32 -17.79 4.57
C MET A 180 -7.96 -17.57 5.24
N PHE A 181 -7.41 -18.62 5.84
CA PHE A 181 -6.14 -18.57 6.57
C PHE A 181 -5.21 -19.71 6.15
N PRO A 182 -3.98 -19.42 5.73
CA PRO A 182 -2.96 -20.47 5.60
C PRO A 182 -2.52 -20.96 6.98
N LEU A 183 -2.40 -22.28 7.16
CA LEU A 183 -1.92 -22.88 8.41
C LEU A 183 -0.40 -23.04 8.36
N LEU A 184 0.31 -22.23 9.15
CA LEU A 184 1.76 -22.00 9.01
C LEU A 184 2.59 -22.42 10.24
N TRP A 185 1.95 -22.94 11.29
CA TRP A 185 2.62 -23.44 12.49
C TRP A 185 1.83 -24.56 13.16
N VAL A 186 2.53 -25.37 13.96
CA VAL A 186 1.95 -26.45 14.77
C VAL A 186 1.44 -25.88 16.09
N GLY A 187 0.29 -26.38 16.57
CA GLY A 187 -0.26 -26.02 17.87
C GLY A 187 -1.68 -25.44 17.80
N SER A 188 -2.13 -24.87 18.92
CA SER A 188 -3.45 -24.25 19.03
C SER A 188 -3.49 -22.93 18.28
N ALA A 189 -4.45 -22.73 17.38
CA ALA A 189 -4.62 -21.48 16.62
C ALA A 189 -6.08 -20.99 16.74
N GLN A 190 -6.26 -19.70 17.03
CA GLN A 190 -7.55 -19.05 17.24
C GLN A 190 -7.91 -18.11 16.08
N VAL A 191 -9.11 -18.26 15.55
CA VAL A 191 -9.68 -17.36 14.54
C VAL A 191 -10.25 -16.13 15.23
N GLU A 192 -9.88 -14.94 14.74
CA GLU A 192 -10.48 -13.67 15.15
C GLU A 192 -10.95 -12.91 13.92
N ILE A 193 -12.23 -12.53 13.92
CA ILE A 193 -12.86 -11.75 12.85
C ILE A 193 -13.42 -10.47 13.47
N THR A 194 -13.09 -9.33 12.87
CA THR A 194 -13.44 -8.00 13.36
C THR A 194 -14.22 -7.24 12.29
N LEU A 195 -15.41 -6.77 12.64
CA LEU A 195 -16.13 -5.76 11.86
C LEU A 195 -15.46 -4.41 12.10
N VAL A 196 -14.84 -3.85 11.07
CA VAL A 196 -14.25 -2.51 11.12
C VAL A 196 -15.32 -1.46 10.85
N HIS A 197 -16.08 -1.64 9.76
CA HIS A 197 -17.16 -0.76 9.35
C HIS A 197 -18.27 -1.57 8.68
N SER A 198 -19.54 -1.24 8.94
CA SER A 198 -20.64 -1.79 8.16
C SER A 198 -20.63 -1.27 6.72
N SER A 199 -21.30 -1.98 5.82
CA SER A 199 -21.48 -1.54 4.42
C SER A 199 -22.09 -0.14 4.28
N GLU A 200 -22.97 0.26 5.19
CA GLU A 200 -23.55 1.61 5.24
C GLU A 200 -22.54 2.66 5.70
N ALA A 201 -21.71 2.33 6.70
CA ALA A 201 -20.61 3.20 7.12
C ALA A 201 -19.59 3.38 5.99
N VAL A 202 -19.24 2.30 5.27
CA VAL A 202 -18.38 2.36 4.09
C VAL A 202 -18.99 3.23 2.99
N ALA A 203 -20.31 3.15 2.77
CA ALA A 203 -20.98 4.02 1.80
C ALA A 203 -20.87 5.51 2.17
N VAL A 204 -20.95 5.86 3.45
CA VAL A 204 -20.70 7.23 3.95
C VAL A 204 -19.25 7.64 3.72
N LEU A 205 -18.28 6.77 4.06
CA LEU A 205 -16.85 7.04 3.85
C LEU A 205 -16.55 7.28 2.36
N ARG A 206 -17.05 6.42 1.48
CA ARG A 206 -16.93 6.59 0.02
C ARG A 206 -17.50 7.93 -0.42
N ARG A 207 -18.73 8.28 -0.03
CA ARG A 207 -19.34 9.59 -0.36
C ARG A 207 -18.45 10.75 0.09
N LEU A 208 -17.96 10.72 1.33
CA LEU A 208 -17.11 11.78 1.85
C LEU A 208 -15.83 11.92 1.05
N ARG A 209 -15.17 10.81 0.64
CA ARG A 209 -13.95 10.86 -0.19
C ARG A 209 -14.19 11.56 -1.52
N GLU A 210 -15.32 11.30 -2.18
CA GLU A 210 -15.62 11.89 -3.49
C GLU A 210 -16.15 13.33 -3.42
N GLU A 211 -17.02 13.62 -2.44
CA GLU A 211 -17.75 14.90 -2.36
C GLU A 211 -17.10 15.92 -1.42
N ARG A 212 -16.34 15.47 -0.43
CA ARG A 212 -15.75 16.32 0.63
C ARG A 212 -14.24 16.04 0.83
N PRO A 213 -13.39 16.10 -0.20
CA PRO A 213 -11.95 15.92 -0.02
C PRO A 213 -11.28 17.13 0.66
N ASP A 214 -11.92 18.30 0.60
CA ASP A 214 -11.59 19.53 1.33
C ASP A 214 -11.80 19.43 2.86
N ARG A 215 -12.35 18.31 3.35
CA ARG A 215 -12.54 18.08 4.79
C ARG A 215 -11.25 18.16 5.60
N VAL A 216 -10.11 17.97 4.94
CA VAL A 216 -8.82 18.44 5.43
C VAL A 216 -8.41 19.62 4.57
N PHE A 217 -8.24 20.79 5.19
CA PHE A 217 -7.78 21.99 4.49
C PHE A 217 -6.39 22.38 4.96
N PHE A 218 -5.64 23.03 4.08
CA PHE A 218 -4.28 23.46 4.33
C PHE A 218 -4.20 24.97 4.27
N LYS A 219 -3.12 25.54 4.77
CA LYS A 219 -2.87 26.97 4.77
C LYS A 219 -1.41 27.25 4.46
N SER A 220 -1.14 28.42 3.92
CA SER A 220 0.22 28.96 3.80
C SER A 220 0.28 30.37 4.36
N LEU A 221 1.36 30.67 5.06
CA LEU A 221 1.73 32.02 5.46
C LEU A 221 2.47 32.71 4.31
N PHE A 222 2.07 33.93 4.01
CA PHE A 222 2.73 34.84 3.09
C PHE A 222 3.31 35.99 3.90
N ARG A 223 4.54 36.43 3.59
CA ARG A 223 5.20 37.49 4.35
C ARG A 223 6.12 38.35 3.49
N LEU A 224 5.98 39.67 3.64
CA LEU A 224 6.90 40.68 3.11
C LEU A 224 7.20 41.70 4.20
N GLY A 225 8.40 41.64 4.79
CA GLY A 225 8.75 42.47 5.95
C GLY A 225 7.82 42.19 7.14
N PHE A 226 7.13 43.23 7.62
CA PHE A 226 6.16 43.14 8.72
C PHE A 226 4.75 42.72 8.28
N LEU A 227 4.44 42.78 6.98
CA LEU A 227 3.14 42.37 6.46
C LEU A 227 3.10 40.84 6.38
N SER A 228 2.03 40.25 6.91
CA SER A 228 1.79 38.82 6.75
C SER A 228 0.31 38.50 6.62
N GLU A 229 0.00 37.58 5.71
CA GLU A 229 -1.34 37.06 5.48
C GLU A 229 -1.29 35.54 5.45
N THR A 230 -2.32 34.88 5.96
CA THR A 230 -2.46 33.42 5.85
C THR A 230 -3.67 33.10 5.00
N THR A 231 -3.47 32.36 3.90
CA THR A 231 -4.55 31.95 3.00
C THR A 231 -4.67 30.43 2.94
N VAL A 232 -5.86 29.96 2.52
CA VAL A 232 -6.15 28.53 2.37
C VAL A 232 -5.45 27.99 1.12
N CYS A 233 -4.92 26.78 1.25
CA CYS A 233 -4.30 26.01 0.20
C CYS A 233 -4.96 24.65 0.09
N ASN A 234 -5.06 24.13 -1.12
CA ASN A 234 -5.47 22.76 -1.37
C ASN A 234 -5.11 22.34 -2.80
N MET A 235 -5.23 21.06 -3.08
CA MET A 235 -5.02 20.50 -4.40
C MET A 235 -6.19 20.85 -5.35
N CYS A 236 -7.42 20.80 -4.82
CA CYS A 236 -8.65 21.11 -5.54
C CYS A 236 -9.25 22.39 -4.94
N LEU A 237 -8.68 23.56 -5.25
CA LEU A 237 -9.27 24.84 -4.83
C LEU A 237 -10.18 25.40 -5.93
N PRO A 238 -11.44 25.77 -5.62
CA PRO A 238 -12.33 26.43 -6.57
C PRO A 238 -11.72 27.75 -7.08
N SER A 239 -11.46 27.83 -8.39
CA SER A 239 -10.85 29.00 -9.04
C SER A 239 -11.84 30.14 -9.31
N ASP A 240 -13.13 29.83 -9.29
CA ASP A 240 -14.25 30.77 -9.47
C ASP A 240 -14.50 31.65 -8.24
N GLN A 241 -14.07 31.20 -7.05
CA GLN A 241 -14.31 31.93 -5.81
C GLN A 241 -13.34 33.10 -5.60
N GLN A 242 -12.05 32.90 -5.83
CA GLN A 242 -10.99 33.90 -5.59
C GLN A 242 -9.78 33.64 -6.50
N PRO A 243 -8.97 34.68 -6.81
CA PRO A 243 -7.71 34.49 -7.55
C PRO A 243 -6.78 33.51 -6.84
N LEU A 244 -6.08 32.67 -7.61
CA LEU A 244 -5.20 31.63 -7.10
C LEU A 244 -3.73 31.93 -7.35
N CYS A 245 -2.90 31.56 -6.38
CA CYS A 245 -1.47 31.33 -6.55
C CYS A 245 -1.26 29.88 -7.00
N ASN A 246 -0.55 29.69 -8.11
CA ASN A 246 -0.27 28.39 -8.70
C ASN A 246 1.15 27.92 -8.33
N TYR A 247 1.22 26.82 -7.58
CA TYR A 247 2.47 26.15 -7.19
C TYR A 247 2.53 24.72 -7.73
N THR A 248 1.94 24.50 -8.91
CA THR A 248 2.04 23.24 -9.62
C THR A 248 3.51 22.89 -9.84
N ASP A 249 3.86 21.63 -9.57
CA ASP A 249 5.22 21.16 -9.77
C ASP A 249 5.63 21.26 -11.24
N LEU A 250 6.80 21.85 -11.49
CA LEU A 250 7.26 22.09 -12.87
C LEU A 250 7.72 20.81 -13.58
N TYR A 251 8.06 19.75 -12.83
CA TYR A 251 8.59 18.50 -13.40
C TYR A 251 7.49 17.47 -13.64
N THR A 252 6.55 17.35 -12.71
CA THR A 252 5.50 16.33 -12.72
C THR A 252 4.11 16.89 -13.03
N GLY A 253 3.93 18.21 -13.00
CA GLY A 253 2.61 18.84 -13.14
C GLY A 253 1.71 18.56 -11.94
N GLU A 254 2.27 18.18 -10.79
CA GLU A 254 1.54 17.90 -9.55
C GLU A 254 0.90 19.18 -9.01
N PRO A 255 -0.44 19.26 -8.97
CA PRO A 255 -1.14 20.50 -8.69
C PRO A 255 -1.05 20.88 -7.21
N TRP A 256 -0.82 22.15 -6.95
CA TRP A 256 -0.96 22.73 -5.62
C TRP A 256 -1.30 24.21 -5.71
N TYR A 257 -2.38 24.62 -5.07
CA TYR A 257 -2.88 25.98 -5.17
C TYR A 257 -3.11 26.59 -3.79
N CYS A 258 -3.03 27.91 -3.72
CA CYS A 258 -3.47 28.70 -2.58
C CYS A 258 -4.32 29.86 -3.07
N TYR A 259 -5.29 30.34 -2.26
CA TYR A 259 -5.91 31.63 -2.54
C TYR A 259 -4.86 32.74 -2.46
N LYS A 260 -4.93 33.70 -3.39
CA LYS A 260 -4.01 34.83 -3.43
C LYS A 260 -4.25 35.75 -2.23
N PRO A 261 -3.22 36.10 -1.44
CA PRO A 261 -3.35 37.09 -0.37
C PRO A 261 -3.73 38.46 -0.95
N LYS A 262 -4.43 39.29 -0.16
CA LYS A 262 -5.01 40.55 -0.65
C LYS A 262 -3.94 41.61 -0.93
N MET A 263 -2.91 41.67 -0.10
CA MET A 263 -1.87 42.70 -0.12
C MET A 263 -0.50 42.18 -0.54
N LEU A 264 -0.32 40.86 -0.65
CA LEU A 264 0.97 40.22 -0.90
C LEU A 264 1.03 39.53 -2.27
N SER A 265 2.24 39.38 -2.83
CA SER A 265 2.46 38.54 -4.01
C SER A 265 2.46 37.05 -3.65
N CYS A 266 2.15 36.21 -4.62
CA CYS A 266 2.27 34.75 -4.51
C CYS A 266 3.71 34.29 -4.20
N ASP A 267 4.72 35.09 -4.56
CA ASP A 267 6.14 34.77 -4.35
C ASP A 267 6.58 34.93 -2.90
N THR A 268 5.73 35.55 -2.06
CA THR A 268 6.03 35.79 -0.63
C THR A 268 5.64 34.61 0.27
N ARG A 269 5.36 33.44 -0.32
CA ARG A 269 4.92 32.23 0.40
C ARG A 269 6.07 31.63 1.23
N ILE A 270 5.87 31.53 2.53
CA ILE A 270 6.87 31.06 3.49
C ILE A 270 6.77 29.56 3.76
N ASN A 271 5.56 29.03 3.86
CA ASN A 271 5.36 27.67 4.35
C ASN A 271 4.11 26.99 3.79
N HIS A 272 3.86 25.79 4.30
CA HIS A 272 2.66 24.97 4.19
C HIS A 272 2.32 24.43 5.58
N ALA A 273 1.05 24.40 5.93
CA ALA A 273 0.58 23.88 7.21
C ALA A 273 -0.76 23.17 7.06
N LYS A 274 -1.02 22.13 7.88
CA LYS A 274 -2.38 21.63 8.06
C LYS A 274 -3.21 22.72 8.73
N GLY A 275 -4.24 23.18 8.03
CA GLY A 275 -5.15 24.21 8.51
C GLY A 275 -6.18 23.69 9.50
N GLY A 276 -6.58 22.42 9.37
CA GLY A 276 -7.47 21.75 10.31
C GLY A 276 -8.34 20.68 9.65
N TYR A 277 -9.33 20.22 10.41
CA TYR A 277 -10.35 19.26 10.00
C TYR A 277 -11.71 19.93 10.07
N LEU A 278 -12.49 19.84 8.98
CA LEU A 278 -13.86 20.33 8.97
C LEU A 278 -14.74 19.46 9.87
N LYS A 279 -15.64 20.09 10.62
CA LYS A 279 -16.61 19.41 11.48
C LYS A 279 -17.96 19.30 10.77
N HIS A 280 -18.90 18.56 11.37
CA HIS A 280 -20.27 18.38 10.86
C HIS A 280 -20.33 17.80 9.43
N LEU A 281 -19.46 16.83 9.14
CA LEU A 281 -19.37 16.16 7.83
C LEU A 281 -20.51 15.16 7.57
N ILE A 282 -21.13 14.69 8.65
CA ILE A 282 -22.16 13.65 8.61
C ILE A 282 -23.33 14.07 9.50
N THR A 283 -24.50 13.53 9.19
CA THR A 283 -25.71 13.77 9.98
C THR A 283 -25.67 13.03 11.32
N ASN A 284 -26.52 13.41 12.27
CA ASN A 284 -26.67 12.69 13.55
C ASN A 284 -27.05 11.21 13.36
N LYS A 285 -27.78 10.86 12.29
CA LYS A 285 -28.13 9.47 11.96
C LYS A 285 -26.91 8.69 11.48
N GLU A 286 -26.09 9.29 10.62
CA GLU A 286 -24.87 8.67 10.12
C GLU A 286 -23.80 8.54 11.21
N ALA A 287 -23.75 9.47 12.17
CA ALA A 287 -22.86 9.37 13.32
C ALA A 287 -23.05 8.07 14.12
N LEU A 288 -24.25 7.51 14.13
CA LEU A 288 -24.53 6.22 14.78
C LEU A 288 -23.81 5.04 14.12
N LEU A 289 -23.39 5.16 12.85
CA LEU A 289 -22.62 4.13 12.13
C LEU A 289 -21.15 4.08 12.57
N PHE A 290 -20.73 5.04 13.40
CA PHE A 290 -19.35 5.24 13.80
C PHE A 290 -19.21 5.28 15.32
N GLN A 291 -19.78 4.30 16.02
CA GLN A 291 -19.77 4.20 17.47
C GLN A 291 -18.66 3.25 17.96
N SER A 292 -17.69 3.80 18.68
CA SER A 292 -16.61 3.02 19.32
C SER A 292 -17.18 2.00 20.31
N GLY A 293 -16.71 0.75 20.22
CA GLY A 293 -17.17 -0.34 21.07
C GLY A 293 -18.56 -0.90 20.72
N VAL A 294 -19.22 -0.37 19.68
CA VAL A 294 -20.52 -0.85 19.21
C VAL A 294 -20.42 -1.41 17.79
N ASN A 295 -19.91 -0.61 16.83
CA ASN A 295 -19.83 -1.01 15.43
C ASN A 295 -18.56 -0.54 14.69
N ILE A 296 -17.61 0.07 15.41
CA ILE A 296 -16.24 0.30 14.93
C ILE A 296 -15.30 -0.70 15.60
N LYS A 297 -14.58 -1.47 14.78
CA LYS A 297 -13.54 -2.42 15.23
C LYS A 297 -14.00 -3.34 16.35
N VAL A 298 -15.16 -3.96 16.16
CA VAL A 298 -15.75 -4.89 17.13
C VAL A 298 -15.62 -6.31 16.62
N ARG A 299 -15.25 -7.23 17.52
CA ARG A 299 -15.10 -8.65 17.20
C ARG A 299 -16.47 -9.29 16.95
N ILE A 300 -16.52 -10.16 15.96
CA ILE A 300 -17.66 -11.04 15.69
C ILE A 300 -17.45 -12.33 16.47
N HIS A 301 -18.49 -12.84 17.13
CA HIS A 301 -18.38 -14.04 17.94
C HIS A 301 -18.47 -15.32 17.09
N ALA A 302 -17.81 -16.38 17.55
CA ALA A 302 -17.98 -17.70 16.94
C ALA A 302 -19.31 -18.32 17.38
N SER A 303 -19.98 -18.98 16.45
CA SER A 303 -21.16 -19.83 16.73
C SER A 303 -20.80 -21.17 17.37
N GLY A 304 -19.52 -21.55 17.34
CA GLY A 304 -18.97 -22.79 17.87
C GLY A 304 -17.50 -22.61 18.27
N PRO A 305 -16.66 -23.65 18.18
CA PRO A 305 -15.22 -23.53 18.46
C PRO A 305 -14.57 -22.49 17.55
N ASP A 306 -13.82 -21.57 18.16
CA ASP A 306 -12.99 -20.57 17.48
C ASP A 306 -11.50 -20.96 17.43
N ARG A 307 -11.14 -22.05 18.12
CA ARG A 307 -9.79 -22.61 18.15
C ARG A 307 -9.73 -23.96 17.43
N ILE A 308 -8.63 -24.16 16.70
CA ILE A 308 -8.26 -25.44 16.10
C ILE A 308 -6.89 -25.90 16.63
N SER A 309 -6.62 -27.20 16.50
CA SER A 309 -5.28 -27.76 16.71
C SER A 309 -4.67 -28.09 15.36
N VAL A 310 -3.54 -27.47 15.05
CA VAL A 310 -2.78 -27.69 13.82
C VAL A 310 -1.69 -28.72 14.08
N LEU A 311 -1.71 -29.81 13.32
CA LEU A 311 -0.75 -30.91 13.38
C LEU A 311 0.45 -30.64 12.47
N PRO A 312 1.58 -31.35 12.68
CA PRO A 312 2.72 -31.31 11.77
C PRO A 312 2.33 -31.56 10.31
N PRO A 313 3.14 -31.12 9.32
CA PRO A 313 2.90 -31.46 7.92
C PRO A 313 2.75 -32.98 7.76
N ARG A 314 1.87 -33.40 6.84
CA ARG A 314 1.74 -34.83 6.55
C ARG A 314 3.07 -35.33 5.98
N LYS A 315 3.54 -36.48 6.48
CA LYS A 315 4.64 -37.19 5.83
C LYS A 315 4.21 -37.48 4.40
N GLU A 316 4.92 -36.93 3.43
CA GLU A 316 4.68 -37.23 2.02
C GLU A 316 4.80 -38.75 1.83
N VAL A 317 3.73 -39.38 1.34
CA VAL A 317 3.88 -40.59 0.54
C VAL A 317 4.52 -40.10 -0.75
N GLU A 318 5.71 -40.57 -1.08
CA GLU A 318 6.37 -40.30 -2.36
C GLU A 318 5.37 -40.54 -3.49
N VAL A 319 4.84 -39.45 -4.05
CA VAL A 319 4.17 -39.46 -5.35
C VAL A 319 5.03 -38.62 -6.25
N GLU A 320 5.65 -39.33 -7.19
CA GLU A 320 6.55 -38.82 -8.22
C GLU A 320 6.06 -37.51 -8.85
N ASN A 321 6.96 -36.53 -8.87
CA ASN A 321 7.07 -35.45 -9.84
C ASN A 321 5.78 -35.06 -10.59
N SER A 322 4.91 -34.30 -9.93
CA SER A 322 4.19 -33.24 -10.62
C SER A 322 4.88 -31.91 -10.29
N SER A 323 5.82 -31.51 -11.15
CA SER A 323 6.30 -30.13 -11.24
C SER A 323 5.13 -29.26 -11.73
N VAL A 324 4.15 -29.03 -10.86
CA VAL A 324 3.21 -27.94 -11.02
C VAL A 324 3.98 -26.71 -10.55
N ASN A 325 4.62 -26.04 -11.50
CA ASN A 325 4.98 -24.64 -11.30
C ASN A 325 3.73 -23.95 -10.74
N PRO A 326 3.75 -23.38 -9.53
CA PRO A 326 2.61 -22.59 -9.09
C PRO A 326 2.44 -21.50 -10.13
N GLU A 327 1.28 -21.47 -10.78
CA GLU A 327 0.94 -20.40 -11.71
C GLU A 327 1.26 -19.06 -11.03
N PRO A 328 1.99 -18.14 -11.70
CA PRO A 328 2.31 -16.85 -11.12
C PRO A 328 1.01 -16.02 -11.01
N GLY A 329 0.28 -16.21 -9.92
CA GLY A 329 -1.04 -15.63 -9.74
C GLY A 329 -1.81 -15.98 -8.46
N LYS A 330 -1.35 -16.90 -7.59
CA LYS A 330 -2.11 -17.30 -6.39
C LYS A 330 -1.30 -17.18 -5.08
N LEU A 331 -1.94 -16.47 -4.13
CA LEU A 331 -1.53 -16.07 -2.78
C LEU A 331 -0.44 -14.99 -2.68
N ALA A 332 -0.90 -13.74 -2.59
CA ALA A 332 -0.15 -12.64 -2.00
C ALA A 332 0.09 -12.94 -0.51
N SER A 333 1.10 -13.74 -0.19
CA SER A 333 1.42 -14.09 1.19
C SER A 333 2.62 -13.25 1.63
N SER A 334 2.39 -12.28 2.52
CA SER A 334 3.46 -11.39 2.93
C SER A 334 4.22 -11.86 4.16
N GLY A 335 3.77 -12.94 4.79
CA GLY A 335 4.45 -13.62 5.88
C GLY A 335 3.51 -13.95 7.03
N TYR A 336 4.10 -14.32 8.16
CA TYR A 336 3.41 -14.59 9.41
C TYR A 336 4.35 -14.38 10.59
N PHE A 337 3.80 -14.13 11.78
CA PHE A 337 4.57 -14.16 13.03
C PHE A 337 4.67 -15.59 13.55
N TYR A 338 5.81 -15.90 14.14
CA TYR A 338 6.01 -17.05 15.02
C TYR A 338 7.12 -16.70 16.01
N GLU A 339 6.91 -16.92 17.30
CA GLU A 339 7.81 -16.47 18.38
C GLU A 339 8.09 -14.95 18.31
N ASP A 340 7.06 -14.15 18.00
CA ASP A 340 7.13 -12.69 17.82
C ASP A 340 8.11 -12.21 16.73
N SER A 341 8.57 -13.14 15.88
CA SER A 341 9.41 -12.87 14.71
C SER A 341 8.64 -13.07 13.41
N TRP A 342 8.76 -12.10 12.51
CA TRP A 342 8.16 -12.18 11.18
C TRP A 342 8.92 -13.17 10.31
N ARG A 343 8.19 -14.09 9.69
CA ARG A 343 8.68 -15.07 8.73
C ARG A 343 8.09 -14.74 7.37
N SER A 344 8.94 -14.33 6.44
CA SER A 344 8.50 -13.97 5.09
C SER A 344 8.16 -15.22 4.28
N LEU A 345 7.09 -15.15 3.50
CA LEU A 345 6.73 -16.15 2.49
C LEU A 345 7.21 -15.76 1.08
N SER A 346 7.84 -14.59 0.93
CA SER A 346 8.39 -14.11 -0.34
C SER A 346 9.79 -14.64 -0.68
N GLY A 347 10.30 -15.61 0.09
CA GLY A 347 11.66 -16.18 -0.07
C GLY A 347 12.78 -15.36 0.57
N VAL A 348 12.49 -14.19 1.16
CA VAL A 348 13.47 -13.43 1.93
C VAL A 348 13.77 -14.17 3.24
N THR A 349 15.03 -14.56 3.43
CA THR A 349 15.47 -15.15 4.71
C THR A 349 15.60 -14.06 5.75
N MET A 350 14.72 -14.10 6.75
CA MET A 350 14.68 -13.13 7.84
C MET A 350 15.82 -13.41 8.82
N ARG A 351 16.65 -12.41 9.10
CA ARG A 351 17.68 -12.44 10.14
C ARG A 351 17.31 -11.47 11.27
N PRO A 352 17.45 -11.88 12.53
CA PRO A 352 17.19 -10.99 13.66
C PRO A 352 18.37 -10.02 13.85
N PHE A 353 18.09 -8.71 13.87
CA PHE A 353 19.08 -7.68 14.20
C PHE A 353 18.89 -7.20 15.64
N ASN A 354 19.31 -8.03 16.59
CA ASN A 354 19.16 -7.74 18.03
C ASN A 354 20.31 -6.89 18.60
N ASP A 355 21.47 -6.89 17.93
CA ASP A 355 22.65 -6.13 18.35
C ASP A 355 22.89 -4.93 17.43
N SER A 356 23.10 -3.77 18.04
CA SER A 356 23.56 -2.55 17.39
C SER A 356 24.78 -2.75 16.48
N SER A 357 25.70 -3.66 16.83
CA SER A 357 26.91 -3.93 16.03
C SER A 357 26.56 -4.59 14.69
N ALA A 358 25.60 -5.51 14.69
CA ALA A 358 25.12 -6.18 13.47
C ALA A 358 24.40 -5.19 12.54
N ILE A 359 23.58 -4.29 13.09
CA ILE A 359 22.93 -3.22 12.33
C ILE A 359 23.99 -2.28 11.73
N THR A 360 24.97 -1.86 12.54
CA THR A 360 26.06 -0.97 12.10
C THR A 360 26.85 -1.60 10.96
N GLN A 361 27.21 -2.89 11.09
CA GLN A 361 27.94 -3.61 10.07
C GLN A 361 27.13 -3.79 8.78
N CYS A 362 25.82 -4.04 8.89
CA CYS A 362 24.90 -4.11 7.75
C CYS A 362 24.84 -2.79 6.97
N LEU A 363 24.76 -1.68 7.71
CA LEU A 363 24.62 -0.33 7.15
C LEU A 363 25.95 0.31 6.75
N LYS A 364 27.09 -0.34 7.01
CA LYS A 364 28.42 0.20 6.70
C LYS A 364 28.53 0.60 5.23
N ASN A 365 29.04 1.80 5.00
CA ASN A 365 29.15 2.44 3.67
C ASN A 365 27.82 2.67 2.94
N LYS A 366 26.67 2.66 3.65
CA LYS A 366 25.35 2.87 3.03
C LYS A 366 24.83 4.28 3.24
N VAL A 367 24.11 4.77 2.22
CA VAL A 367 23.31 5.98 2.29
C VAL A 367 21.85 5.60 2.13
N ILE A 368 21.05 5.85 3.17
CA ILE A 368 19.64 5.49 3.22
C ILE A 368 18.79 6.76 3.12
N HIS A 369 17.98 6.82 2.07
CA HIS A 369 17.06 7.91 1.79
C HIS A 369 15.63 7.46 2.09
N MET A 370 15.03 8.02 3.14
CA MET A 370 13.65 7.75 3.53
C MET A 370 12.75 8.91 3.11
N TYR A 371 11.79 8.63 2.22
CA TYR A 371 10.81 9.60 1.75
C TYR A 371 9.40 9.16 2.12
N GLY A 372 8.63 10.03 2.78
CA GLY A 372 7.28 9.64 3.13
C GLY A 372 6.56 10.50 4.14
N ASP A 373 5.63 9.87 4.84
CA ASP A 373 4.90 10.44 5.96
C ASP A 373 5.56 10.09 7.30
N SER A 374 4.89 10.38 8.41
CA SER A 374 5.43 10.15 9.76
C SER A 374 5.73 8.68 10.03
N THR A 375 5.16 7.75 9.25
CA THR A 375 5.29 6.33 9.52
C THR A 375 6.62 5.75 9.05
N VAL A 376 7.30 6.35 8.05
CA VAL A 376 8.72 6.05 7.75
C VAL A 376 9.68 6.92 8.57
N ARG A 377 9.26 8.10 9.04
CA ARG A 377 10.03 8.84 10.06
C ARG A 377 10.31 7.97 11.29
N GLN A 378 9.34 7.15 11.69
CA GLN A 378 9.50 6.19 12.79
C GLN A 378 10.67 5.21 12.56
N TRP A 379 10.96 4.82 11.31
CA TRP A 379 12.13 3.98 11.01
C TRP A 379 13.44 4.73 11.17
N PHE A 380 13.48 6.01 10.77
CA PHE A 380 14.64 6.87 11.02
C PHE A 380 14.91 7.00 12.52
N GLU A 381 13.87 7.31 13.30
CA GLU A 381 13.95 7.43 14.77
C GLU A 381 14.41 6.12 15.42
N TYR A 382 13.86 4.99 14.97
CA TYR A 382 14.25 3.67 15.48
C TYR A 382 15.73 3.34 15.22
N LEU A 383 16.25 3.62 14.03
CA LEU A 383 17.64 3.30 13.68
C LEU A 383 18.65 4.17 14.45
N ILE A 384 18.38 5.47 14.65
CA ILE A 384 19.27 6.34 15.41
C ILE A 384 19.27 6.04 16.91
N GLU A 385 18.17 5.47 17.43
CA GLU A 385 18.09 4.99 18.82
C GLU A 385 18.95 3.74 19.02
N LEU A 386 18.92 2.81 18.05
CA LEU A 386 19.63 1.52 18.16
C LEU A 386 21.11 1.54 17.80
N VAL A 387 21.56 2.52 17.01
CA VAL A 387 22.95 2.60 16.54
C VAL A 387 23.61 3.81 17.18
N PRO A 388 24.38 3.65 18.27
CA PRO A 388 24.95 4.78 19.01
C PRO A 388 25.89 5.67 18.17
N GLY A 389 26.49 5.13 17.11
CA GLY A 389 27.37 5.84 16.18
C GLY A 389 26.62 6.82 15.25
N LEU A 390 25.33 6.60 15.01
CA LEU A 390 24.50 7.49 14.20
C LEU A 390 24.12 8.73 15.00
N LYS A 391 24.78 9.85 14.73
CA LYS A 391 24.49 11.15 15.38
C LYS A 391 23.62 11.99 14.48
N GLU A 392 22.46 12.41 14.99
CA GLU A 392 21.58 13.34 14.30
C GLU A 392 22.26 14.71 14.14
N PHE A 393 22.29 15.22 12.91
CA PHE A 393 22.73 16.56 12.60
C PHE A 393 21.54 17.51 12.69
N ASN A 394 21.63 18.52 13.55
CA ASN A 394 20.54 19.46 13.77
C ASN A 394 20.38 20.41 12.58
N LEU A 395 19.42 20.09 11.70
CA LEU A 395 19.03 20.92 10.56
C LEU A 395 18.04 22.04 10.95
N HIS A 396 17.85 22.29 12.25
CA HIS A 396 16.86 23.22 12.80
C HIS A 396 15.42 22.97 12.30
N SER A 397 15.15 21.72 11.95
CA SER A 397 13.85 21.29 11.42
C SER A 397 12.91 20.88 12.56
N PRO A 398 11.60 21.13 12.45
CA PRO A 398 10.65 20.68 13.48
C PRO A 398 10.64 19.15 13.61
N LYS A 399 10.70 18.65 14.86
CA LYS A 399 10.83 17.22 15.20
C LYS A 399 9.85 16.27 14.50
N ASN A 400 8.64 16.72 14.20
CA ASN A 400 7.62 15.86 13.57
C ASN A 400 7.51 16.02 12.04
N VAL A 401 8.40 16.81 11.42
CA VAL A 401 8.29 17.23 10.01
C VAL A 401 9.48 16.76 9.18
N GLY A 402 10.70 17.03 9.64
CA GLY A 402 11.93 16.90 8.84
C GLY A 402 12.24 18.16 8.01
N PRO A 403 13.27 18.12 7.15
CA PRO A 403 14.15 16.97 6.92
C PRO A 403 15.03 16.63 8.13
N PHE A 404 15.43 15.36 8.24
CA PHE A 404 16.41 14.90 9.23
C PHE A 404 17.59 14.24 8.54
N MET A 405 18.74 14.31 9.21
CA MET A 405 19.97 13.68 8.78
C MET A 405 20.68 13.11 10.01
N ALA A 406 21.18 11.89 9.92
CA ALA A 406 22.06 11.31 10.92
C ALA A 406 23.28 10.67 10.25
N VAL A 407 24.43 10.82 10.87
CA VAL A 407 25.73 10.42 10.31
C VAL A 407 26.50 9.57 11.31
N ASP A 408 27.00 8.43 10.85
CA ASP A 408 28.09 7.71 11.50
C ASP A 408 29.33 7.85 10.62
N SER A 409 30.24 8.73 11.01
CA SER A 409 31.46 9.01 10.26
C SER A 409 32.49 7.88 10.34
N THR A 410 32.42 7.03 11.37
CA THR A 410 33.36 5.90 11.56
C THR A 410 33.05 4.78 10.59
N HIS A 411 31.76 4.50 10.38
CA HIS A 411 31.29 3.43 9.51
C HIS A 411 30.78 3.92 8.14
N ASN A 412 30.89 5.23 7.88
CA ASN A 412 30.45 5.88 6.66
C ASN A 412 28.95 5.60 6.35
N ILE A 413 28.10 5.84 7.34
CA ILE A 413 26.65 5.64 7.25
C ILE A 413 25.96 7.00 7.23
N LEU A 414 25.03 7.18 6.29
CA LEU A 414 24.22 8.39 6.20
C LEU A 414 22.74 8.03 6.13
N LEU A 415 21.98 8.42 7.14
CA LEU A 415 20.52 8.34 7.15
C LEU A 415 19.93 9.70 6.82
N LYS A 416 18.92 9.72 5.95
CA LYS A 416 18.13 10.91 5.63
C LYS A 416 16.66 10.58 5.69
N TYR A 417 15.88 11.45 6.33
CA TYR A 417 14.43 11.44 6.23
C TYR A 417 13.93 12.77 5.66
N ARG A 418 12.98 12.70 4.73
CA ARG A 418 12.28 13.87 4.19
C ARG A 418 10.80 13.54 4.01
N CYS A 419 9.95 14.48 4.39
CA CYS A 419 8.52 14.36 4.15
C CYS A 419 8.22 14.41 2.65
N HIS A 420 7.22 13.67 2.18
CA HIS A 420 6.75 13.79 0.80
C HIS A 420 6.14 15.19 0.54
N GLY A 421 6.03 15.61 -0.73
CA GLY A 421 5.40 16.88 -1.11
C GLY A 421 3.88 16.94 -0.83
N PRO A 422 3.23 18.12 -0.93
CA PRO A 422 1.80 18.28 -0.62
C PRO A 422 0.86 17.25 -1.29
N PRO A 423 -0.25 16.86 -0.63
CA PRO A 423 -0.76 17.35 0.65
C PRO A 423 -0.02 16.75 1.85
N ILE A 424 0.44 17.58 2.80
CA ILE A 424 1.14 17.13 4.01
C ILE A 424 0.31 17.51 5.24
N ARG A 425 -0.03 16.54 6.11
CA ARG A 425 -0.89 16.76 7.29
C ARG A 425 -0.14 17.11 8.58
N PHE A 426 1.11 17.57 8.44
CA PHE A 426 1.93 18.04 9.55
C PHE A 426 1.60 19.49 9.96
N SER A 427 2.23 19.97 11.05
CA SER A 427 2.04 21.32 11.57
C SER A 427 2.50 22.39 10.58
N THR A 428 3.81 22.53 10.35
CA THR A 428 4.39 23.53 9.44
C THR A 428 5.60 22.96 8.71
N VAL A 429 5.60 23.06 7.38
CA VAL A 429 6.72 22.70 6.50
C VAL A 429 7.10 23.95 5.71
N LEU A 430 8.39 24.32 5.69
CA LEU A 430 8.86 25.46 4.91
C LEU A 430 8.66 25.21 3.41
N SER A 431 8.33 26.25 2.64
CA SER A 431 8.13 26.13 1.19
C SER A 431 9.35 25.53 0.47
N SER A 432 10.57 25.82 0.95
CA SER A 432 11.82 25.27 0.41
C SER A 432 11.94 23.74 0.56
N GLU A 433 11.23 23.18 1.54
CA GLU A 433 11.25 21.76 1.87
C GLU A 433 10.07 20.98 1.28
N LEU A 434 9.16 21.65 0.56
CA LEU A 434 8.05 21.03 -0.18
C LEU A 434 8.55 20.36 -1.46
N ARG A 435 9.31 19.27 -1.29
CA ARG A 435 9.89 18.51 -2.38
C ARG A 435 9.07 17.27 -2.67
N TYR A 436 8.71 17.07 -3.93
CA TYR A 436 8.05 15.84 -4.36
C TYR A 436 9.05 14.70 -4.45
N VAL A 437 8.62 13.50 -4.03
CA VAL A 437 9.46 12.30 -4.00
C VAL A 437 10.04 12.00 -5.38
N SER A 438 9.25 12.12 -6.44
CA SER A 438 9.70 11.96 -7.84
C SER A 438 10.91 12.85 -8.17
N ASN A 439 10.87 14.12 -7.75
CA ASN A 439 11.90 15.10 -8.08
C ASN A 439 13.19 14.81 -7.31
N GLU A 440 13.05 14.43 -6.03
CA GLU A 440 14.18 13.98 -5.23
C GLU A 440 14.80 12.72 -5.84
N LEU A 441 13.98 11.74 -6.22
CA LEU A 441 14.43 10.52 -6.87
C LEU A 441 15.16 10.81 -8.17
N ASP A 442 14.68 11.69 -9.05
CA ASP A 442 15.36 12.04 -10.31
C ASP A 442 16.72 12.73 -10.09
N GLY A 443 16.89 13.44 -8.97
CA GLY A 443 18.15 14.04 -8.56
C GLY A 443 19.15 13.10 -7.85
N LEU A 444 18.76 11.85 -7.54
CA LEU A 444 19.64 10.89 -6.87
C LEU A 444 20.62 10.24 -7.85
N SER A 445 21.90 10.19 -7.49
CA SER A 445 22.90 9.40 -8.21
C SER A 445 22.60 7.89 -8.17
N GLY A 446 22.10 7.39 -7.02
CA GLY A 446 21.87 5.97 -6.80
C GLY A 446 23.16 5.15 -6.66
N GLY A 447 23.03 3.83 -6.77
CA GLY A 447 24.14 2.88 -6.84
C GLY A 447 24.09 1.80 -5.77
N PRO A 448 25.09 0.89 -5.74
CA PRO A 448 25.11 -0.30 -4.86
C PRO A 448 25.14 0.01 -3.36
N ASN A 449 25.41 1.26 -2.99
CA ASN A 449 25.44 1.73 -1.61
C ASN A 449 24.23 2.60 -1.23
N THR A 450 23.29 2.78 -2.14
CA THR A 450 22.10 3.61 -1.93
C THR A 450 20.88 2.72 -1.66
N VAL A 451 20.20 3.01 -0.55
CA VAL A 451 18.90 2.42 -0.22
C VAL A 451 17.86 3.54 -0.23
N VAL A 452 16.75 3.32 -0.93
CA VAL A 452 15.62 4.25 -0.97
C VAL A 452 14.43 3.57 -0.30
N VAL A 453 13.87 4.19 0.73
CA VAL A 453 12.69 3.71 1.45
C VAL A 453 11.52 4.68 1.22
N LEU A 454 10.39 4.16 0.76
CA LEU A 454 9.20 4.94 0.43
C LEU A 454 8.01 4.52 1.31
N SER A 455 7.33 5.49 1.91
CA SER A 455 6.05 5.29 2.63
C SER A 455 5.15 6.50 2.44
N VAL A 456 4.27 6.45 1.45
CA VAL A 456 3.41 7.59 1.08
C VAL A 456 1.97 7.11 1.11
N TRP A 457 1.21 7.38 2.18
CA TRP A 457 -0.21 6.97 2.22
C TRP A 457 -1.06 7.77 3.22
N ALA A 458 -0.53 8.05 4.42
CA ALA A 458 -1.34 8.54 5.55
C ALA A 458 -1.96 9.92 5.32
N HIS A 459 -1.44 10.70 4.38
CA HIS A 459 -1.95 12.03 4.03
C HIS A 459 -2.98 12.04 2.89
N PHE A 460 -3.18 10.91 2.21
CA PHE A 460 -4.00 10.81 1.00
C PHE A 460 -5.42 10.26 1.24
N SER A 461 -5.70 9.71 2.42
CA SER A 461 -6.96 9.03 2.77
C SER A 461 -8.26 9.82 2.55
N THR A 462 -8.20 11.16 2.49
CA THR A 462 -9.40 11.99 2.27
C THR A 462 -9.59 12.43 0.83
N PHE A 463 -8.62 12.21 -0.04
CA PHE A 463 -8.68 12.60 -1.44
C PHE A 463 -9.24 11.46 -2.30
N PRO A 464 -9.83 11.77 -3.47
CA PRO A 464 -10.15 10.75 -4.48
C PRO A 464 -8.91 9.93 -4.82
N VAL A 465 -9.10 8.64 -5.09
CA VAL A 465 -7.98 7.69 -5.23
C VAL A 465 -7.11 8.01 -6.44
N GLU A 466 -7.66 8.66 -7.46
CA GLU A 466 -6.99 9.18 -8.65
C GLU A 466 -5.81 10.09 -8.29
N VAL A 467 -5.96 10.91 -7.25
CA VAL A 467 -4.86 11.75 -6.74
C VAL A 467 -3.68 10.89 -6.29
N TYR A 468 -3.97 9.78 -5.62
CA TYR A 468 -2.96 8.86 -5.13
C TYR A 468 -2.34 8.03 -6.27
N ILE A 469 -3.16 7.56 -7.22
CA ILE A 469 -2.70 6.89 -8.45
C ILE A 469 -1.71 7.78 -9.20
N ARG A 470 -2.08 9.05 -9.44
CA ARG A 470 -1.20 10.04 -10.07
C ARG A 470 0.13 10.18 -9.32
N ARG A 471 0.07 10.36 -7.99
CA ARG A 471 1.25 10.47 -7.13
C ARG A 471 2.19 9.27 -7.30
N LEU A 472 1.65 8.06 -7.18
CA LEU A 472 2.46 6.85 -7.26
C LEU A 472 3.00 6.61 -8.67
N ARG A 473 2.26 6.98 -9.72
CA ARG A 473 2.72 6.89 -11.11
C ARG A 473 3.97 7.73 -11.35
N HIS A 474 4.00 8.98 -10.86
CA HIS A 474 5.19 9.83 -10.95
C HIS A 474 6.37 9.22 -10.20
N ILE A 475 6.15 8.70 -8.99
CA ILE A 475 7.18 7.99 -8.21
C ILE A 475 7.69 6.76 -8.97
N ARG A 476 6.80 5.92 -9.52
CA ARG A 476 7.15 4.74 -10.30
C ARG A 476 8.02 5.09 -11.49
N ARG A 477 7.66 6.11 -12.27
CA ARG A 477 8.45 6.57 -13.41
C ARG A 477 9.86 7.05 -12.99
N SER A 478 9.97 7.81 -11.91
CA SER A 478 11.28 8.24 -11.39
C SER A 478 12.11 7.07 -10.85
N LEU A 479 11.48 6.06 -10.25
CA LEU A 479 12.16 4.83 -9.82
C LEU A 479 12.69 4.01 -10.99
N VAL A 480 11.91 3.84 -12.06
CA VAL A 480 12.37 3.17 -13.30
C VAL A 480 13.62 3.88 -13.83
N ARG A 481 13.56 5.21 -13.99
CA ARG A 481 14.74 5.99 -14.42
C ARG A 481 15.93 5.88 -13.47
N LEU A 482 15.69 5.72 -12.16
CA LEU A 482 16.76 5.54 -11.16
C LEU A 482 17.41 4.17 -11.29
N LEU A 483 16.62 3.12 -11.48
CA LEU A 483 17.14 1.77 -11.67
C LEU A 483 17.85 1.62 -13.03
N ASP A 484 17.37 2.29 -14.08
CA ASP A 484 18.03 2.29 -15.39
C ASP A 484 19.43 2.91 -15.33
N ARG A 485 19.58 4.05 -14.63
CA ARG A 485 20.89 4.73 -14.50
C ARG A 485 21.79 4.14 -13.41
N ALA A 486 21.21 3.51 -12.39
CA ALA A 486 21.91 3.02 -11.22
C ALA A 486 21.28 1.72 -10.69
N PRO A 487 21.44 0.60 -11.42
CA PRO A 487 20.72 -0.66 -11.15
C PRO A 487 21.07 -1.32 -9.82
N GLY A 488 22.19 -0.94 -9.19
CA GLY A 488 22.55 -1.40 -7.85
C GLY A 488 21.75 -0.74 -6.71
N THR A 489 20.88 0.24 -7.00
CA THR A 489 20.09 0.92 -5.96
C THR A 489 19.04 -0.01 -5.38
N ILE A 490 18.99 -0.11 -4.06
CA ILE A 490 17.97 -0.91 -3.35
C ILE A 490 16.73 -0.05 -3.13
N ILE A 491 15.57 -0.50 -3.62
CA ILE A 491 14.29 0.19 -3.45
C ILE A 491 13.40 -0.60 -2.51
N VAL A 492 12.89 0.08 -1.49
CA VAL A 492 12.01 -0.48 -0.46
C VAL A 492 10.73 0.34 -0.42
N ILE A 493 9.59 -0.33 -0.51
CA ILE A 493 8.27 0.25 -0.40
C ILE A 493 7.64 -0.31 0.86
N ARG A 494 7.09 0.57 1.68
CA ARG A 494 6.39 0.21 2.90
C ARG A 494 4.90 0.54 2.74
N SER A 495 4.05 -0.46 3.02
CA SER A 495 2.59 -0.29 3.01
C SER A 495 2.08 0.50 4.23
N GLY A 496 0.76 0.74 4.28
CA GLY A 496 0.11 1.36 5.43
C GLY A 496 0.00 0.45 6.65
N ASN A 497 -0.19 1.04 7.84
CA ASN A 497 -0.49 0.32 9.08
C ASN A 497 -2.00 0.37 9.37
N LEU A 498 -2.50 -0.61 10.11
CA LEU A 498 -3.80 -0.50 10.77
C LEU A 498 -3.72 0.49 11.93
N GLN A 499 -4.81 1.22 12.20
CA GLN A 499 -4.84 2.23 13.27
C GLN A 499 -6.04 2.09 14.22
N ALA A 500 -5.90 2.50 15.48
CA ALA A 500 -7.05 2.65 16.38
C ALA A 500 -8.10 3.61 15.79
N LEU A 501 -9.37 3.20 15.80
CA LEU A 501 -10.45 3.98 15.19
C LEU A 501 -11.46 4.42 16.26
N ASP A 502 -11.86 5.67 16.16
CA ASP A 502 -13.09 6.22 16.73
C ASP A 502 -13.89 6.90 15.61
N GLN A 503 -14.95 7.61 15.97
CA GLN A 503 -15.76 8.35 14.99
C GLN A 503 -14.91 9.32 14.15
N GLU A 504 -14.10 10.17 14.78
CA GLU A 504 -13.35 11.20 14.08
C GLU A 504 -12.27 10.59 13.20
N VAL A 505 -11.46 9.68 13.75
CA VAL A 505 -10.38 9.00 13.01
C VAL A 505 -10.96 8.21 11.83
N SER A 506 -12.13 7.59 11.96
CA SER A 506 -12.78 6.90 10.84
C SER A 506 -13.06 7.83 9.65
N LEU A 507 -13.53 9.04 9.90
CA LEU A 507 -13.85 9.99 8.82
C LEU A 507 -12.59 10.51 8.09
N PHE A 508 -11.44 10.55 8.76
CA PHE A 508 -10.21 11.15 8.21
C PHE A 508 -9.10 10.15 7.84
N ASN A 509 -9.00 9.02 8.53
CA ASN A 509 -7.93 8.02 8.41
C ASN A 509 -8.45 6.58 8.62
N SER A 510 -9.69 6.27 8.22
CA SER A 510 -10.21 4.90 8.31
C SER A 510 -9.29 3.90 7.62
N ASP A 511 -9.14 2.73 8.24
CA ASP A 511 -8.45 1.58 7.65
C ASP A 511 -9.06 1.15 6.31
N TRP A 512 -10.34 1.43 6.06
CA TRP A 512 -10.95 1.15 4.75
C TRP A 512 -10.32 2.03 3.65
N TYR A 513 -10.05 3.31 3.92
CA TYR A 513 -9.31 4.14 2.99
C TYR A 513 -7.89 3.61 2.81
N SER A 514 -7.21 3.27 3.90
CA SER A 514 -5.84 2.78 3.89
C SER A 514 -5.70 1.49 3.08
N LEU A 515 -6.62 0.54 3.22
CA LEU A 515 -6.67 -0.69 2.41
C LEU A 515 -6.78 -0.38 0.92
N GLN A 516 -7.67 0.54 0.54
CA GLN A 516 -7.86 0.92 -0.86
C GLN A 516 -6.59 1.53 -1.46
N LEU A 517 -5.88 2.37 -0.69
CA LEU A 517 -4.58 2.90 -1.10
C LEU A 517 -3.51 1.81 -1.17
N ASP A 518 -3.52 0.84 -0.25
CA ASP A 518 -2.56 -0.27 -0.25
C ASP A 518 -2.71 -1.20 -1.47
N GLU A 519 -3.94 -1.54 -1.86
CA GLU A 519 -4.21 -2.32 -3.07
C GLU A 519 -3.70 -1.63 -4.35
N VAL A 520 -3.90 -0.31 -4.44
CA VAL A 520 -3.35 0.52 -5.52
C VAL A 520 -1.83 0.55 -5.48
N LEU A 521 -1.22 0.71 -4.30
CA LEU A 521 0.23 0.70 -4.12
C LEU A 521 0.85 -0.60 -4.64
N ARG A 522 0.32 -1.75 -4.21
CA ARG A 522 0.78 -3.06 -4.65
C ARG A 522 0.68 -3.24 -6.15
N SER A 523 -0.46 -2.84 -6.72
CA SER A 523 -0.71 -2.97 -8.16
C SER A 523 0.20 -2.05 -8.98
N MET A 524 0.41 -0.80 -8.54
CA MET A 524 1.27 0.17 -9.21
C MET A 524 2.72 -0.30 -9.29
N PHE A 525 3.24 -0.89 -8.21
CA PHE A 525 4.64 -1.33 -8.14
C PHE A 525 4.86 -2.80 -8.52
N ARG A 526 3.80 -3.50 -8.93
CA ARG A 526 3.89 -4.89 -9.38
C ARG A 526 4.87 -5.02 -10.55
N GLY A 527 5.79 -5.98 -10.44
CA GLY A 527 6.78 -6.27 -11.48
C GLY A 527 8.02 -5.37 -11.47
N LEU A 528 8.09 -4.36 -10.61
CA LEU A 528 9.35 -3.64 -10.36
C LEU A 528 10.22 -4.40 -9.35
N ASN A 529 11.54 -4.28 -9.49
CA ASN A 529 12.52 -4.83 -8.54
C ASN A 529 12.53 -3.98 -7.25
N VAL A 530 11.54 -4.20 -6.39
CA VAL A 530 11.37 -3.49 -5.11
C VAL A 530 11.09 -4.50 -4.00
N LEU A 531 11.59 -4.22 -2.79
CA LEU A 531 11.17 -4.91 -1.58
C LEU A 531 9.89 -4.27 -1.06
N LEU A 532 8.78 -5.01 -1.01
CA LEU A 532 7.58 -4.58 -0.30
C LEU A 532 7.64 -5.06 1.16
N VAL A 533 7.78 -4.12 2.10
CA VAL A 533 7.58 -4.38 3.52
C VAL A 533 6.11 -4.18 3.84
N ASP A 534 5.41 -5.29 4.02
CA ASP A 534 3.96 -5.34 4.21
C ASP A 534 3.57 -5.05 5.67
N ALA A 535 3.74 -3.79 6.02
CA ALA A 535 3.32 -3.20 7.28
C ALA A 535 1.83 -3.43 7.60
N TRP A 536 0.98 -3.65 6.60
CA TRP A 536 -0.45 -3.90 6.80
C TRP A 536 -0.67 -5.27 7.42
N GLN A 537 -0.15 -6.32 6.77
CA GLN A 537 -0.25 -7.68 7.29
C GLN A 537 0.54 -7.84 8.59
N MET A 538 1.71 -7.22 8.72
CA MET A 538 2.48 -7.24 9.97
C MET A 538 1.71 -6.59 11.12
N SER A 539 0.94 -5.53 10.87
CA SER A 539 0.09 -4.92 11.90
C SER A 539 -1.12 -5.78 12.25
N LEU A 540 -1.75 -6.42 11.24
CA LEU A 540 -2.96 -7.25 11.42
C LEU A 540 -2.67 -8.59 12.12
N ALA A 541 -1.54 -9.21 11.77
CA ALA A 541 -1.14 -10.51 12.28
C ALA A 541 -0.65 -10.44 13.73
N HIS A 542 -0.18 -9.29 14.19
CA HIS A 542 0.33 -9.13 15.55
C HIS A 542 -0.82 -9.00 16.58
N HIS A 543 -0.56 -9.42 17.81
CA HIS A 543 -1.52 -9.35 18.91
C HIS A 543 -1.65 -7.94 19.53
N LEU A 544 -0.76 -7.01 19.18
CA LEU A 544 -0.72 -5.69 19.80
C LEU A 544 -1.79 -4.77 19.18
N PRO A 545 -2.25 -3.74 19.91
CA PRO A 545 -3.27 -2.83 19.41
C PRO A 545 -2.84 -2.14 18.09
N HIS A 546 -3.79 -2.03 17.16
CA HIS A 546 -3.62 -1.29 15.92
C HIS A 546 -3.32 0.20 16.21
N ALA A 547 -2.27 0.74 15.59
CA ALA A 547 -1.85 2.13 15.75
C ALA A 547 -1.17 2.66 14.48
N LEU A 548 -1.42 3.93 14.13
CA LEU A 548 -0.77 4.60 12.98
C LEU A 548 0.75 4.42 13.02
N HIS A 549 1.27 4.61 14.23
CA HIS A 549 2.65 4.40 14.64
C HIS A 549 2.66 3.13 15.48
N PRO A 550 2.90 1.95 14.87
CA PRO A 550 2.83 0.69 15.59
C PRO A 550 3.91 0.60 16.67
N PRO A 551 3.72 -0.26 17.69
CA PRO A 551 4.71 -0.49 18.74
C PRO A 551 6.07 -0.96 18.20
N GLN A 552 7.11 -0.75 19.01
CA GLN A 552 8.50 -0.97 18.64
C GLN A 552 8.80 -2.41 18.15
N VAL A 553 8.13 -3.44 18.67
CA VAL A 553 8.33 -4.83 18.22
C VAL A 553 7.90 -5.06 16.76
N ILE A 554 6.84 -4.40 16.30
CA ILE A 554 6.40 -4.49 14.91
C ILE A 554 7.37 -3.70 14.02
N VAL A 555 7.77 -2.50 14.45
CA VAL A 555 8.78 -1.69 13.76
C VAL A 555 10.10 -2.44 13.65
N LYS A 556 10.54 -3.13 14.71
CA LYS A 556 11.72 -4.00 14.72
C LYS A 556 11.65 -5.03 13.61
N ASN A 557 10.55 -5.79 13.52
CA ASN A 557 10.40 -6.81 12.50
C ASN A 557 10.39 -6.23 11.08
N MET A 558 9.81 -5.04 10.90
CA MET A 558 9.89 -4.32 9.61
C MET A 558 11.33 -3.93 9.25
N ILE A 559 12.12 -3.48 10.24
CA ILE A 559 13.54 -3.14 10.07
C ILE A 559 14.39 -4.39 9.87
N ASP A 560 14.11 -5.49 10.56
CA ASP A 560 14.77 -6.79 10.35
C ASP A 560 14.57 -7.25 8.91
N MET A 561 13.38 -7.05 8.32
CA MET A 561 13.12 -7.36 6.91
C MET A 561 13.91 -6.45 5.96
N LEU A 562 13.93 -5.14 6.23
CA LEU A 562 14.74 -4.17 5.48
C LEU A 562 16.22 -4.58 5.49
N LEU A 563 16.79 -4.79 6.68
CA LEU A 563 18.21 -5.10 6.85
C LEU A 563 18.55 -6.48 6.28
N SER A 564 17.66 -7.47 6.41
CA SER A 564 17.87 -8.79 5.80
C SER A 564 18.02 -8.72 4.28
N TYR A 565 17.29 -7.80 3.63
CA TYR A 565 17.35 -7.59 2.19
C TYR A 565 18.54 -6.72 1.73
N VAL A 566 18.89 -5.68 2.50
CA VAL A 566 20.08 -4.85 2.24
C VAL A 566 21.37 -5.66 2.45
N CYS A 567 21.29 -6.59 3.39
CA CYS A 567 22.30 -7.39 4.05
C CYS A 567 22.79 -8.76 3.58
N PRO A 568 22.31 -9.37 2.48
CA PRO A 568 21.82 -10.77 2.39
C PRO A 568 22.62 -11.88 3.08
#